data_AF-A0A0M6WFU4-F1
#
_entry.id   AF-A0A0M6WFU4-F1
#
_cell.length_a   1.000
_cell.length_b   1.000
_cell.length_c   1.000
_cell.angle_alpha   90.00
_cell.angle_beta   90.00
_cell.angle_gamma   90.00
#
_symmetry.space_group_name_H-M   'P 1'
#
loop_
_entity.id
_entity.type
_entity.pdbx_description
1 polymer ?
#
loop_
_entity_poly.entity_id
_entity_poly.type
_entity_poly.pdbx_seq_one_letter_code
_entity_poly.pdbx_strand_id
1 'polypeptide(L)'
;MTKLVGYKKITSKKSGKDFCVASVVQDVSDREKENGFVGQKVDEIFLPEAQLDLLKPSDIGKELLLDYELSGGRAYLVNVAVK
;
A
#
# COMPACT_ATOMS: atom_id res chain seq x y z
N MET A 1 8.48 -7.36 -4.30
CA MET A 1 8.89 -6.73 -3.01
C MET A 1 8.11 -5.43 -2.86
N THR A 2 7.48 -5.15 -1.70
CA THR A 2 6.59 -3.98 -1.55
C THR A 2 7.33 -2.84 -0.86
N LYS A 3 7.98 -1.97 -1.64
CA LYS A 3 8.82 -0.89 -1.11
C LYS A 3 8.02 0.40 -0.95
N LEU A 4 8.03 1.00 0.25
CA LEU A 4 7.38 2.29 0.50
C LEU A 4 8.14 3.42 -0.20
N VAL A 5 7.42 4.22 -1.00
CA VAL A 5 8.00 5.39 -1.69
C VAL A 5 7.30 6.70 -1.36
N GLY A 6 6.14 6.65 -0.73
CA GLY A 6 5.42 7.84 -0.25
C GLY A 6 4.23 7.46 0.60
N TYR A 7 3.69 8.41 1.34
CA TYR A 7 2.41 8.25 2.02
C TYR A 7 1.72 9.60 2.18
N LYS A 8 0.40 9.59 2.29
CA LYS A 8 -0.43 10.79 2.49
C LYS A 8 -1.61 10.46 3.40
N LYS A 9 -2.05 11.46 4.16
CA LYS A 9 -3.31 11.39 4.90
C LYS A 9 -4.40 12.07 4.09
N ILE A 10 -5.55 11.43 3.99
CA ILE A 10 -6.72 11.97 3.30
C ILE A 10 -7.94 11.83 4.19
N THR A 11 -8.85 12.79 4.09
CA THR A 11 -10.17 12.73 4.74
C THR A 11 -11.22 12.38 3.69
N SER A 12 -11.97 11.32 3.90
CA SER A 12 -13.07 10.92 3.03
C SER A 12 -14.19 11.95 3.09
N LYS A 13 -14.53 12.54 1.94
CA LYS A 13 -15.67 13.47 1.84
C LYS A 13 -17.02 12.82 2.14
N LYS A 14 -17.13 11.48 2.02
CA LYS A 14 -18.38 10.74 2.23
C LYS A 14 -18.62 10.36 3.68
N SER A 15 -17.57 9.92 4.37
CA SER A 15 -17.66 9.39 5.74
C SER A 15 -17.07 10.33 6.80
N GLY A 16 -16.34 11.37 6.39
CA GLY A 16 -15.57 12.23 7.30
C GLY A 16 -14.38 11.54 7.98
N LYS A 17 -14.12 10.26 7.65
CA LYS A 17 -13.04 9.48 8.24
C LYS A 17 -11.70 9.79 7.59
N ASP A 18 -10.65 9.76 8.40
CA ASP A 18 -9.27 9.88 7.94
C ASP A 18 -8.69 8.53 7.54
N PHE A 19 -7.86 8.54 6.51
CA PHE A 19 -7.16 7.39 5.97
C PHE A 19 -5.70 7.74 5.73
N CYS A 20 -4.82 6.78 5.97
CA CYS A 20 -3.44 6.84 5.53
C CYS A 20 -3.30 5.99 4.26
N VAL A 21 -2.76 6.59 3.21
CA VAL A 21 -2.54 5.94 1.92
C VAL A 21 -1.04 5.84 1.69
N ALA A 22 -0.53 4.62 1.59
CA ALA A 22 0.86 4.33 1.26
C ALA A 22 1.01 4.13 -0.25
N SER A 23 1.98 4.80 -0.85
CA SER A 23 2.42 4.54 -2.22
C SER A 23 3.57 3.55 -2.18
N VAL A 24 3.40 2.40 -2.81
CA VAL A 24 4.39 1.32 -2.83
C VAL A 24 4.78 0.96 -4.24
N VAL A 25 6.05 0.61 -4.42
CA VAL A 25 6.53 0.08 -5.69
C VAL A 25 6.32 -1.43 -5.71
N GLN A 26 5.80 -1.93 -6.83
CA GLN A 26 5.66 -3.35 -7.12
C GLN A 26 6.27 -3.71 -8.47
N ASP A 27 6.75 -4.94 -8.54
CA ASP A 27 7.21 -5.52 -9.80
C ASP A 27 6.01 -5.74 -10.73
N VAL A 28 6.25 -5.51 -12.01
CA VAL A 28 5.27 -5.82 -13.06
C VAL A 28 5.28 -7.30 -13.39
N SER A 29 4.12 -7.82 -13.78
CA SER A 29 3.98 -9.21 -14.21
C SER A 29 4.77 -9.48 -15.49
N ASP A 30 5.14 -10.74 -15.73
CA ASP A 30 5.89 -11.10 -16.94
C ASP A 30 5.10 -10.80 -18.21
N ARG A 31 3.78 -10.96 -18.17
CA ARG A 31 2.88 -10.54 -19.25
C ARG A 31 2.97 -9.04 -19.55
N GLU A 32 3.07 -8.19 -18.52
CA GLU A 32 3.23 -6.75 -18.73
C GLU A 32 4.59 -6.42 -19.34
N LYS A 33 5.66 -7.09 -18.90
CA LYS A 33 7.00 -6.94 -19.48
C LYS A 33 7.00 -7.33 -20.96
N GLU A 34 6.37 -8.45 -21.31
CA GLU A 34 6.22 -8.91 -22.70
C GLU A 34 5.49 -7.90 -23.59
N ASN A 35 4.57 -7.12 -23.01
CA ASN A 35 3.87 -6.03 -23.71
C ASN A 35 4.67 -4.71 -23.74
N GLY A 36 5.96 -4.74 -23.39
CA GLY A 36 6.85 -3.59 -23.44
C GLY A 36 6.83 -2.71 -22.20
N PHE A 37 6.27 -3.17 -21.07
CA PHE A 37 6.36 -2.42 -19.82
C PHE A 37 7.80 -2.42 -19.31
N VAL A 38 8.37 -1.22 -19.13
CA VAL A 38 9.71 -1.02 -18.57
C VAL A 38 9.60 -0.35 -17.20
N GLY A 39 10.30 -0.92 -16.20
CA GLY A 39 10.37 -0.38 -14.84
C GLY A 39 9.47 -1.11 -13.86
N GLN A 40 8.91 -0.36 -12.90
CA GLN A 40 8.05 -0.88 -11.83
C GLN A 40 6.78 -0.05 -11.73
N LYS A 41 5.70 -0.66 -11.24
CA LYS A 41 4.43 0.03 -11.01
C LYS A 41 4.39 0.61 -9.60
N VAL A 42 3.58 1.65 -9.42
CA VAL A 42 3.30 2.25 -8.12
C VAL A 42 1.83 2.02 -7.80
N ASP A 43 1.56 1.37 -6.67
CA ASP A 43 0.22 1.11 -6.17
C ASP A 43 -0.06 1.94 -4.92
N GLU A 44 -1.30 2.39 -4.75
CA GLU A 44 -1.76 3.05 -3.54
C GLU A 44 -2.52 2.06 -2.64
N ILE A 45 -2.08 1.92 -1.39
CA ILE A 45 -2.64 1.01 -0.40
C ILE A 45 -3.21 1.82 0.75
N PHE A 46 -4.48 1.55 1.09
CA PHE A 46 -5.14 2.15 2.23
C PHE A 46 -4.78 1.35 3.48
N LEU A 47 -4.16 2.01 4.46
CA LEU A 47 -3.84 1.38 5.74
C LEU A 47 -5.12 1.13 6.54
N PRO A 48 -5.13 0.09 7.40
CA PRO A 48 -6.19 -0.10 8.39
C PRO A 48 -6.41 1.15 9.23
N GLU A 49 -7.65 1.40 9.65
CA GLU A 49 -8.02 2.59 10.45
C GLU A 49 -7.20 2.70 11.75
N ALA A 50 -6.89 1.56 12.37
CA ALA A 50 -6.05 1.48 13.56
C ALA A 50 -4.58 1.88 13.32
N GLN A 51 -4.14 1.99 12.07
CA GLN A 51 -2.75 2.24 11.66
C GLN A 51 -2.59 3.56 10.90
N LEU A 52 -3.52 4.50 11.09
CA LEU A 52 -3.49 5.83 10.47
C LEU A 52 -2.15 6.57 10.65
N ASP A 53 -1.50 6.40 11.80
CA ASP A 53 -0.26 7.08 12.20
C ASP A 53 1.00 6.19 12.15
N LEU A 54 0.90 5.00 11.55
CA LEU A 54 2.00 4.03 11.53
C LEU A 54 3.27 4.57 10.85
N LEU A 55 3.11 5.26 9.71
CA LEU A 55 4.21 5.63 8.82
C LEU A 55 4.85 6.97 9.22
N LYS A 56 6.19 6.99 9.24
CA LYS A 56 7.01 8.18 9.47
C LYS A 56 7.99 8.42 8.32
N PRO A 57 8.55 9.64 8.18
CA PRO A 57 9.47 9.95 7.08
C PRO A 57 10.69 9.02 6.98
N SER A 58 11.18 8.50 8.12
CA SER A 58 12.31 7.57 8.16
C SER A 58 12.00 6.18 7.58
N ASP A 59 10.75 5.89 7.25
CA ASP A 59 10.35 4.59 6.71
C ASP A 59 10.31 4.58 5.18
N ILE A 60 10.47 5.74 4.54
CA ILE A 60 10.59 5.82 3.08
C ILE A 60 11.79 4.98 2.63
N GLY A 61 11.54 4.14 1.64
CA GLY A 61 12.51 3.20 1.09
C GLY A 61 12.57 1.85 1.80
N LYS A 62 11.87 1.67 2.93
CA LYS A 62 11.75 0.37 3.61
C LYS A 62 10.69 -0.52 2.96
N GLU A 63 10.75 -1.80 3.30
CA GLU A 63 9.72 -2.77 2.91
C GLU A 63 8.51 -2.67 3.83
N LEU A 64 7.32 -2.77 3.23
CA LEU A 64 6.09 -3.03 3.96
C LEU A 64 5.74 -4.50 3.90
N LEU A 65 5.42 -5.06 5.06
CA LEU A 65 4.74 -6.33 5.23
C LEU A 65 3.24 -6.06 5.28
N LEU A 66 2.48 -6.79 4.47
CA LEU A 66 1.06 -6.60 4.29
C LEU A 66 0.33 -7.91 4.60
N ASP A 67 -0.45 -7.91 5.66
CA ASP A 67 -1.20 -9.08 6.10
C ASP A 67 -2.65 -8.96 5.61
N TYR A 68 -3.06 -9.95 4.83
CA TYR A 68 -4.40 -10.00 4.26
C TYR A 68 -5.20 -11.17 4.85
N GLU A 69 -6.46 -10.91 5.17
CA GLU A 69 -7.44 -11.93 5.52
C GLU A 69 -8.46 -12.12 4.41
N LEU A 70 -8.84 -13.37 4.16
CA LEU A 70 -9.90 -13.71 3.20
C LEU A 70 -11.25 -13.69 3.91
N SER A 71 -12.13 -12.79 3.48
CA SER A 71 -13.51 -12.73 3.95
C SER A 71 -14.45 -12.59 2.76
N GLY A 72 -15.51 -13.41 2.70
CA GLY A 72 -16.48 -13.38 1.59
C GLY A 72 -15.87 -13.53 0.19
N GLY A 73 -14.76 -14.26 0.06
CA GLY A 73 -14.04 -14.46 -1.21
C GLY A 73 -13.18 -13.27 -1.65
N ARG A 74 -12.99 -12.26 -0.81
CA ARG A 74 -12.12 -11.10 -1.07
C ARG A 74 -11.04 -10.99 -0.02
N ALA A 75 -9.86 -10.54 -0.44
CA ALA A 75 -8.75 -10.23 0.45
C ALA A 75 -8.93 -8.83 1.05
N TYR A 76 -8.82 -8.73 2.37
CA TYR A 76 -8.87 -7.48 3.13
C TYR A 76 -7.53 -7.28 3.82
N LEU A 77 -6.92 -6.11 3.64
CA LEU A 77 -5.71 -5.76 4.37
C LEU A 77 -6.08 -5.50 5.84
N VAL A 78 -5.56 -6.32 6.75
CA VAL A 78 -5.88 -6.23 8.18
C VAL A 78 -4.75 -5.66 9.01
N ASN A 79 -3.50 -5.79 8.54
CA ASN A 79 -2.33 -5.26 9.22
C ASN A 79 -1.21 -4.88 8.24
N VAL A 80 -0.46 -3.85 8.61
CA VAL A 80 0.74 -3.39 7.92
C VAL A 80 1.89 -3.28 8.92
N ALA A 81 3.07 -3.76 8.56
CA ALA A 81 4.28 -3.56 9.35
C ALA A 81 5.43 -3.04 8.49
N VAL A 82 6.28 -2.20 9.08
CA VAL A 82 7.50 -1.69 8.44
C VAL A 82 8.67 -2.58 8.86
N LYS A 83 9.46 -3.02 7.88
CA LYS A 83 10.65 -3.86 8.10
C LYS A 83 11.95 -3.07 8.07
#